data_AF-A0A938C3N2-F1
#
_entry.id   AF-A0A938C3N2-F1
#
_cell.length_a   1.000
_cell.length_b   1.000
_cell.length_c   1.000
_cell.angle_alpha   90.00
_cell.angle_beta   90.00
_cell.angle_gamma   90.00
#
_symmetry.space_group_name_H-M   'P 1'
#
loop_
_entity.id
_entity.type
_entity.pdbx_description
1 polymer ?
#
loop_
_entity_poly.entity_id
_entity_poly.type
_entity_poly.pdbx_seq_one_letter_code
_entity_poly.pdbx_strand_id
1 'polypeptide(L)'
;MFKKILIAGIAAAACAPGLAPAQQPASPHTLTGNVGIFSEYIFRGLTQTNRKPALQGGFDYSHASGLYAGTWASNISWLTDSPAATGYTSSSLEWDFYGGYKGSIGRSDFGYDIGLLYYYYPGTHNTVVNPGTFKADTLELYGALSWKWLTAKYSYSVNNKTFGVNNSDGTWYLDLSASIPLADKLTLQLHYGIQKFRGFSGLVCAPAGTPAVATNNDHCASYDDYKIGLSYSLPKDFTVGAFYTGTDMSASQKTFYTNAASTRWVGKDALVVYIQESF
;
A
#
# COMPACT_ATOMS: atom_id res chain seq x y z
N MET A 1 1.12 -35.73 7.59
CA MET A 1 1.61 -35.35 6.24
C MET A 1 1.27 -33.88 6.03
N PHE A 2 2.20 -32.96 6.27
CA PHE A 2 1.97 -31.52 6.15
C PHE A 2 2.76 -30.98 4.96
N LYS A 3 2.04 -30.57 3.90
CA LYS A 3 2.59 -29.83 2.77
C LYS A 3 2.93 -28.42 3.24
N LYS A 4 4.21 -28.06 3.19
CA LYS A 4 4.66 -26.67 3.26
C LYS A 4 4.09 -25.96 2.04
N ILE A 5 3.18 -25.00 2.23
CA ILE A 5 2.77 -24.10 1.17
C ILE A 5 3.88 -23.05 1.05
N LEU A 6 4.88 -23.38 0.22
CA LEU A 6 5.75 -22.38 -0.38
C LEU A 6 4.91 -21.59 -1.38
N ILE A 7 4.80 -20.28 -1.17
CA ILE A 7 4.41 -19.36 -2.24
C ILE A 7 5.68 -19.12 -3.07
N ALA A 8 5.61 -19.51 -4.34
CA ALA A 8 6.63 -19.42 -5.40
C ALA A 8 7.97 -20.14 -5.15
N GLY A 9 8.11 -21.32 -5.77
CA GLY A 9 9.34 -22.06 -5.85
C GLY A 9 9.12 -23.52 -6.24
N ILE A 10 8.83 -23.80 -7.51
CA ILE A 10 8.91 -25.16 -8.07
C ILE A 10 9.72 -25.12 -9.36
N ALA A 11 11.03 -25.40 -9.22
CA ALA A 11 11.72 -26.23 -10.19
C ALA A 11 11.55 -27.69 -9.71
N ALA A 12 10.68 -28.46 -10.36
CA ALA A 12 10.58 -29.90 -10.15
C ALA A 12 11.23 -30.60 -11.35
N ALA A 13 12.48 -31.04 -11.19
CA ALA A 13 13.11 -32.00 -12.08
C ALA A 13 12.89 -33.41 -11.52
N ALA A 14 12.33 -34.29 -12.33
CA ALA A 14 12.10 -35.70 -12.03
C ALA A 14 13.43 -36.47 -11.90
N CYS A 15 13.51 -37.38 -10.93
CA CYS A 15 14.67 -38.26 -10.73
C CYS A 15 14.80 -39.30 -11.85
N ALA A 16 15.97 -39.33 -12.49
CA ALA A 16 16.56 -40.55 -13.05
C ALA A 16 17.82 -40.88 -12.22
N PRO A 17 18.13 -42.15 -11.92
CA PRO A 17 19.32 -42.51 -11.15
C PRO A 17 20.56 -42.41 -12.04
N GLY A 18 21.17 -41.22 -12.06
CA GLY A 18 22.46 -40.96 -12.66
C GLY A 18 23.17 -39.87 -11.86
N LEU A 19 24.37 -40.18 -11.36
CA LEU A 19 25.38 -39.28 -10.78
C LEU A 19 24.85 -37.88 -10.37
N ALA A 20 24.46 -37.73 -9.10
CA ALA A 20 24.00 -36.46 -8.55
C ALA A 20 25.08 -35.37 -8.78
N PRO A 21 24.80 -34.29 -9.53
CA PRO A 21 25.65 -33.13 -9.51
C PRO A 21 25.65 -32.56 -8.08
N ALA A 22 26.82 -32.19 -7.57
CA ALA A 22 26.94 -31.50 -6.30
C ALA A 22 26.00 -30.29 -6.31
N GLN A 23 24.96 -30.34 -5.46
CA GLN A 23 23.94 -29.31 -5.39
C GLN A 23 24.62 -28.06 -4.87
N GLN A 24 24.90 -27.12 -5.78
CA GLN A 24 25.49 -25.83 -5.45
C GLN A 24 24.64 -25.19 -4.34
N PRO A 25 25.25 -24.64 -3.27
CA PRO A 25 24.48 -23.98 -2.22
C PRO A 25 23.56 -22.94 -2.86
N ALA A 26 22.28 -22.96 -2.51
CA ALA A 26 21.37 -21.92 -2.94
C ALA A 26 21.97 -20.56 -2.54
N SER A 27 21.99 -19.62 -3.48
CA SER A 27 22.45 -18.26 -3.19
C SER A 27 21.72 -17.72 -1.97
N PRO A 28 22.40 -17.09 -1.00
CA PRO A 28 21.70 -16.43 0.11
C PRO A 28 20.97 -15.18 -0.36
N HIS A 29 21.13 -14.77 -1.62
CA HIS A 29 20.48 -13.61 -2.24
C HIS A 29 19.36 -14.07 -3.18
N THR A 30 18.21 -13.40 -3.11
CA THR A 30 17.08 -13.57 -4.03
C THR A 30 16.64 -12.21 -4.53
N LEU A 31 16.41 -12.09 -5.84
CA LEU A 31 15.82 -10.93 -6.49
C LEU A 31 14.50 -11.37 -7.11
N THR A 32 13.43 -10.64 -6.84
CA THR A 32 12.11 -10.84 -7.47
C THR A 32 11.58 -9.53 -8.01
N GLY A 33 10.69 -9.60 -8.97
CA GLY A 33 9.98 -8.47 -9.54
C GLY A 33 8.51 -8.77 -9.76
N ASN A 34 7.73 -7.71 -9.96
CA ASN A 34 6.34 -7.82 -10.37
C ASN A 34 5.93 -6.63 -11.23
N VAL A 35 4.92 -6.86 -12.08
CA VAL A 35 4.26 -5.81 -12.86
C VAL A 35 2.80 -6.15 -13.06
N GLY A 36 1.92 -5.17 -12.95
CA GLY A 36 0.48 -5.37 -13.12
C GLY A 36 -0.25 -4.15 -13.61
N ILE A 37 -1.37 -4.40 -14.29
CA ILE A 37 -2.31 -3.37 -14.72
C ILE A 37 -3.59 -3.54 -13.92
N PHE A 38 -4.04 -2.44 -13.33
CA PHE A 38 -5.23 -2.35 -12.50
C PHE A 38 -6.19 -1.37 -13.16
N SER A 39 -7.50 -1.61 -13.01
CA SER A 39 -8.50 -0.62 -13.44
C SER A 39 -8.39 0.70 -12.68
N GLU A 40 -7.77 0.67 -11.49
CA GLU A 40 -7.55 1.82 -10.61
C GLU A 40 -6.48 1.51 -9.55
N TYR A 41 -5.65 2.50 -9.17
CA TYR A 41 -4.77 2.38 -8.00
C TYR A 41 -5.51 2.86 -6.75
N ILE A 42 -5.65 1.97 -5.76
CA ILE A 42 -6.21 2.26 -4.43
C ILE A 42 -5.11 2.11 -3.38
N PHE A 43 -4.92 3.14 -2.56
CA PHE A 43 -4.04 3.12 -1.39
C PHE A 43 -4.86 3.45 -0.14
N ARG A 44 -4.89 2.54 0.84
CA ARG A 44 -5.67 2.66 2.09
C ARG A 44 -7.10 3.16 1.82
N GLY A 45 -7.82 2.48 0.93
CA GLY A 45 -9.18 2.82 0.50
C GLY A 45 -9.34 4.06 -0.39
N LEU A 46 -8.29 4.84 -0.65
CA LEU A 46 -8.36 6.07 -1.46
C LEU A 46 -7.84 5.86 -2.87
N THR A 47 -8.56 6.35 -3.87
CA THR A 47 -8.06 6.39 -5.24
C THR A 47 -6.87 7.32 -5.40
N GLN A 48 -5.81 6.80 -6.02
CA GLN A 48 -4.59 7.56 -6.32
C GLN A 48 -4.55 8.00 -7.79
N THR A 49 -5.31 7.34 -8.66
CA THR A 49 -5.42 7.61 -10.10
C THR A 49 -6.78 8.16 -10.51
N ASN A 50 -7.61 8.55 -9.54
CA ASN A 50 -8.91 9.16 -9.79
C ASN A 50 -9.77 8.28 -10.72
N ARG A 51 -9.90 6.99 -10.37
CA ARG A 51 -10.68 5.98 -11.10
C ARG A 51 -10.23 5.73 -12.54
N LYS A 52 -8.94 5.97 -12.82
CA LYS A 52 -8.31 5.65 -14.11
C LYS A 52 -7.34 4.48 -13.93
N PRO A 53 -7.05 3.73 -15.02
CA PRO A 53 -6.11 2.62 -14.97
C PRO A 53 -4.75 2.99 -14.39
N ALA A 54 -4.13 2.00 -13.74
CA ALA A 54 -2.81 2.13 -13.15
C ALA A 54 -1.89 1.00 -13.59
N LEU A 55 -0.67 1.35 -13.99
CA LEU A 55 0.45 0.43 -14.15
C LEU A 55 1.26 0.48 -12.86
N GLN A 56 1.41 -0.68 -12.23
CA GLN A 56 2.07 -0.84 -10.94
C GLN A 56 3.16 -1.90 -11.08
N GLY A 57 4.26 -1.76 -10.35
CA GLY A 57 5.30 -2.78 -10.34
C GLY A 57 6.45 -2.45 -9.40
N GLY A 58 7.32 -3.43 -9.16
CA GLY A 58 8.42 -3.27 -8.23
C GLY A 58 9.47 -4.37 -8.33
N PHE A 59 10.55 -4.16 -7.57
CA PHE A 59 11.65 -5.10 -7.41
C PHE A 59 11.99 -5.26 -5.94
N ASP A 60 12.28 -6.49 -5.54
CA ASP A 60 12.59 -6.89 -4.17
C ASP A 60 13.90 -7.67 -4.15
N TYR A 61 14.85 -7.19 -3.36
CA TYR A 61 16.02 -7.94 -2.96
C TYR A 61 15.81 -8.49 -1.55
N SER A 62 16.12 -9.78 -1.34
CA SER A 62 16.14 -10.41 -0.02
C SER A 62 17.39 -11.23 0.20
N HIS A 63 17.83 -11.26 1.47
CA HIS A 63 18.97 -12.04 1.92
C HIS A 63 18.52 -13.10 2.93
N ALA A 64 19.19 -14.25 2.95
CA ALA A 64 18.89 -15.38 3.84
C ALA A 64 18.99 -15.03 5.34
N SER A 65 19.64 -13.92 5.69
CA SER A 65 19.65 -13.41 7.07
C SER A 65 18.29 -12.85 7.52
N GLY A 66 17.40 -12.48 6.59
CA GLY A 66 16.15 -11.76 6.86
C GLY A 66 16.16 -10.30 6.41
N LEU A 67 17.34 -9.75 6.06
CA LEU A 67 17.44 -8.40 5.49
C LEU A 67 16.82 -8.35 4.10
N TYR A 68 16.09 -7.28 3.80
CA TYR A 68 15.55 -7.03 2.48
C TYR A 68 15.51 -5.53 2.17
N ALA A 69 15.48 -5.21 0.89
CA ALA A 69 15.23 -3.87 0.38
C ALA A 69 14.49 -3.99 -0.95
N GLY A 70 13.66 -3.02 -1.26
CA GLY A 70 12.90 -3.04 -2.50
C GLY A 70 12.37 -1.67 -2.86
N THR A 71 11.75 -1.64 -4.03
CA THR A 71 11.14 -0.44 -4.57
C THR A 71 9.88 -0.80 -5.33
N TRP A 72 8.91 0.11 -5.31
CA TRP A 72 7.64 -0.05 -5.99
C TRP A 72 7.24 1.28 -6.63
N ALA A 73 6.56 1.26 -7.76
CA ALA A 73 6.09 2.48 -8.39
C ALA A 73 4.75 2.31 -9.09
N SER A 74 3.99 3.40 -9.16
CA SER A 74 2.75 3.49 -9.93
C SER A 74 2.53 4.89 -10.47
N ASN A 75 1.81 4.98 -11.59
CA ASN A 75 1.23 6.25 -11.95
C ASN A 75 0.18 6.70 -10.92
N ILE A 76 0.12 8.01 -10.70
CA ILE A 76 -0.87 8.67 -9.83
C ILE A 76 -1.39 9.94 -10.52
N SER A 77 -2.48 10.49 -10.02
CA SER A 77 -2.97 11.81 -10.41
C SER A 77 -3.45 12.66 -9.23
N TRP A 78 -3.68 12.08 -8.05
CA TRP A 78 -4.31 12.76 -6.91
C TRP A 78 -3.63 14.08 -6.50
N LEU A 79 -2.30 14.16 -6.66
CA LEU A 79 -1.52 15.38 -6.40
C LEU A 79 -1.85 16.52 -7.37
N THR A 80 -2.02 16.23 -8.65
CA THR A 80 -2.30 17.25 -9.70
C THR A 80 -3.79 17.41 -10.01
N ASP A 81 -4.60 16.51 -9.47
CA ASP A 81 -6.06 16.54 -9.50
C ASP A 81 -6.65 17.65 -8.61
N SER A 82 -5.90 18.11 -7.61
CA SER A 82 -6.25 19.28 -6.78
C SER A 82 -5.02 20.12 -6.43
N PRO A 83 -4.40 20.83 -7.41
CA PRO A 83 -3.18 21.61 -7.19
C PRO A 83 -3.34 22.69 -6.12
N ALA A 84 -4.55 23.22 -5.96
CA ALA A 84 -4.90 24.18 -4.93
C ALA A 84 -4.94 23.58 -3.51
N ALA A 85 -5.08 22.26 -3.37
CA ALA A 85 -5.03 21.60 -2.07
C ALA A 85 -3.61 21.07 -1.76
N THR A 86 -2.88 20.65 -2.79
CA THR A 86 -1.63 19.89 -2.64
C THR A 86 -0.38 20.71 -2.92
N GLY A 87 -0.48 21.82 -3.66
CA GLY A 87 0.68 22.61 -4.10
C GLY A 87 1.45 22.01 -5.29
N TYR A 88 1.02 20.87 -5.84
CA TYR A 88 1.70 20.23 -6.97
C TYR A 88 1.18 20.72 -8.32
N THR A 89 2.06 21.30 -9.13
CA THR A 89 1.77 21.67 -10.53
C THR A 89 2.13 20.55 -11.51
N SER A 90 2.98 19.61 -11.09
CA SER A 90 3.24 18.36 -11.80
C SER A 90 3.62 17.28 -10.79
N SER A 91 3.02 16.10 -10.94
CA SER A 91 3.43 14.83 -10.33
C SER A 91 2.50 13.75 -10.88
N SER A 92 3.07 12.69 -11.43
CA SER A 92 2.33 11.60 -12.07
C SER A 92 2.84 10.23 -11.64
N LEU A 93 3.72 10.17 -10.65
CA LEU A 93 4.42 8.98 -10.20
C LEU A 93 4.49 9.01 -8.67
N GLU A 94 4.14 7.88 -8.07
CA GLU A 94 4.53 7.50 -6.71
C GLU A 94 5.65 6.49 -6.86
N TRP A 95 6.78 6.73 -6.18
CA TRP A 95 7.93 5.84 -6.19
C TRP A 95 8.36 5.55 -4.76
N ASP A 96 8.09 4.34 -4.32
CA ASP A 96 8.31 3.91 -2.97
C ASP A 96 9.66 3.19 -2.84
N PHE A 97 10.31 3.40 -1.71
CA PHE A 97 11.53 2.69 -1.31
C PHE A 97 11.35 2.13 0.07
N TYR A 98 11.70 0.86 0.25
CA TYR A 98 11.56 0.21 1.54
C TYR A 98 12.71 -0.74 1.80
N GLY A 99 12.88 -1.03 3.09
CA GLY A 99 13.83 -2.02 3.55
C GLY A 99 13.59 -2.32 5.00
N GLY A 100 14.03 -3.49 5.42
CA GLY A 100 13.74 -3.98 6.74
C GLY A 100 14.36 -5.33 7.03
N TYR A 101 13.86 -5.93 8.09
CA TYR A 101 14.27 -7.22 8.57
C TYR A 101 13.04 -8.04 8.92
N LYS A 102 12.93 -9.22 8.29
CA LYS A 102 11.82 -10.14 8.52
C LYS A 102 12.30 -11.55 8.82
N GLY A 103 11.52 -12.28 9.61
CA GLY A 103 11.86 -13.63 10.03
C GLY A 103 10.69 -14.38 10.65
N SER A 104 10.96 -15.60 11.10
CA SER A 104 10.00 -16.45 11.80
C SER A 104 10.34 -16.55 13.29
N ILE A 105 9.33 -16.68 14.14
CA ILE A 105 9.48 -16.83 15.58
C ILE A 105 9.62 -18.31 15.92
N GLY A 106 10.85 -18.76 16.12
CA GLY A 106 11.17 -20.15 16.45
C GLY A 106 10.69 -21.12 15.36
N ARG A 107 10.05 -22.22 15.78
CA ARG A 107 9.45 -23.23 14.88
C ARG A 107 7.93 -23.06 14.74
N SER A 108 7.41 -21.87 15.04
CA SER A 108 5.97 -21.58 14.97
C SER A 108 5.55 -21.06 13.59
N ASP A 109 4.24 -20.92 13.38
CA ASP A 109 3.66 -20.26 12.20
C ASP A 109 3.72 -18.72 12.29
N PHE A 110 4.32 -18.15 13.35
CA PHE A 110 4.42 -16.72 13.52
C PHE A 110 5.63 -16.14 12.78
N GLY A 111 5.40 -15.06 12.04
CA GLY A 111 6.41 -14.22 11.42
C GLY A 111 6.40 -12.80 11.99
N TYR A 112 7.50 -12.10 11.81
CA TYR A 112 7.63 -10.68 12.09
C TYR A 112 8.33 -9.96 10.95
N ASP A 113 8.05 -8.67 10.82
CA ASP A 113 8.69 -7.76 9.88
C ASP A 113 8.81 -6.38 10.53
N ILE A 114 9.98 -5.78 10.49
CA ILE A 114 10.21 -4.41 10.95
C ILE A 114 10.98 -3.69 9.87
N GLY A 115 10.48 -2.54 9.43
CA GLY A 115 11.05 -1.85 8.28
C GLY A 115 10.70 -0.38 8.21
N LEU A 116 11.33 0.27 7.25
CA LEU A 116 11.04 1.63 6.82
C LEU A 116 10.39 1.59 5.43
N LEU A 117 9.51 2.54 5.18
CA LEU A 117 8.89 2.77 3.89
C LEU A 117 8.86 4.27 3.61
N TYR A 118 9.49 4.67 2.51
CA TYR A 118 9.55 6.03 2.04
C TYR A 118 8.72 6.17 0.78
N TYR A 119 7.63 6.91 0.87
CA TYR A 119 6.78 7.33 -0.24
C TYR A 119 7.36 8.59 -0.86
N TYR A 120 7.81 8.50 -2.11
CA TYR A 120 8.39 9.64 -2.82
C TYR A 120 7.53 10.04 -4.03
N TYR A 121 7.23 11.33 -4.11
CA TYR A 121 6.38 11.91 -5.14
C TYR A 121 7.19 12.90 -6.00
N PRO A 122 7.91 12.41 -7.03
CA PRO A 122 8.64 13.29 -7.93
C PRO A 122 7.69 14.22 -8.70
N GLY A 123 8.20 15.42 -8.98
CA GLY A 123 7.45 16.47 -9.68
C GLY A 123 7.74 17.86 -9.12
N THR A 124 6.95 18.83 -9.55
CA THR A 124 7.07 20.24 -9.13
C THR A 124 6.01 20.58 -8.09
N HIS A 125 6.45 20.79 -6.86
CA HIS A 125 5.66 21.37 -5.77
C HIS A 125 5.97 22.87 -5.66
N ASN A 126 4.99 23.72 -5.95
CA ASN A 126 5.15 25.16 -6.08
C ASN A 126 4.42 25.92 -4.95
N THR A 127 5.17 26.29 -3.92
CA THR A 127 4.66 27.05 -2.76
C THR A 127 4.32 28.51 -3.08
N VAL A 128 4.70 29.03 -4.26
CA VAL A 128 4.30 30.37 -4.72
C VAL A 128 2.85 30.33 -5.22
N VAL A 129 2.43 29.24 -5.85
CA VAL A 129 1.05 29.05 -6.32
C VAL A 129 0.10 28.79 -5.15
N ASN A 130 0.57 28.12 -4.09
CA ASN A 130 -0.22 27.93 -2.89
C ASN A 130 0.63 27.90 -1.60
N PRO A 131 0.81 29.05 -0.94
CA PRO A 131 1.53 29.14 0.33
C PRO A 131 0.88 28.29 1.41
N GLY A 132 1.69 27.54 2.17
CA GLY A 132 1.20 26.69 3.27
C GLY A 132 0.85 25.25 2.87
N THR A 133 1.14 24.85 1.63
CA THR A 133 1.14 23.44 1.19
C THR A 133 2.50 22.78 1.44
N PHE A 134 2.49 21.45 1.60
CA PHE A 134 3.67 20.67 1.93
C PHE A 134 3.80 19.48 0.97
N LYS A 135 5.04 19.08 0.70
CA LYS A 135 5.31 17.86 -0.06
C LYS A 135 4.63 16.67 0.60
N ALA A 136 4.08 15.79 -0.22
CA ALA A 136 3.42 14.57 0.21
C ALA A 136 4.40 13.44 0.60
N ASP A 137 5.70 13.64 0.35
CA ASP A 137 6.75 12.69 0.68
C ASP A 137 6.64 12.25 2.15
N THR A 138 6.55 10.94 2.38
CA THR A 138 6.25 10.38 3.69
C THR A 138 7.22 9.27 4.03
N LEU A 139 7.82 9.34 5.22
CA LEU A 139 8.60 8.24 5.78
C LEU A 139 7.81 7.60 6.92
N GLU A 140 7.59 6.30 6.82
CA GLU A 140 6.97 5.49 7.87
C GLU A 140 7.97 4.46 8.40
N LEU A 141 7.99 4.30 9.72
CA LEU A 141 8.50 3.11 10.39
C LEU A 141 7.32 2.16 10.61
N TYR A 142 7.52 0.87 10.38
CA TYR A 142 6.47 -0.11 10.65
C TYR A 142 6.97 -1.38 11.32
N GLY A 143 6.05 -2.03 12.01
CA GLY A 143 6.19 -3.39 12.51
C GLY A 143 4.97 -4.22 12.11
N ALA A 144 5.20 -5.47 11.71
CA ALA A 144 4.14 -6.41 11.37
C ALA A 144 4.36 -7.76 12.05
N LEU A 145 3.25 -8.41 12.36
CA LEU A 145 3.17 -9.79 12.78
C LEU A 145 2.31 -10.55 11.79
N SER A 146 2.75 -11.74 11.42
CA SER A 146 1.98 -12.65 10.57
C SER A 146 1.76 -13.99 11.27
N TRP A 147 0.61 -14.60 11.02
CA TRP A 147 0.30 -15.95 11.46
C TRP A 147 -0.54 -16.66 10.40
N LYS A 148 0.05 -17.66 9.76
CA LYS A 148 -0.57 -18.38 8.64
C LYS A 148 -1.01 -17.41 7.54
N TRP A 149 -2.33 -17.21 7.40
CA TRP A 149 -2.96 -16.35 6.41
C TRP A 149 -3.33 -14.97 6.96
N LEU A 150 -3.09 -14.69 8.24
CA LEU A 150 -3.34 -13.40 8.89
C LEU A 150 -2.08 -12.55 8.98
N THR A 151 -2.26 -11.23 8.82
CA THR A 151 -1.22 -10.23 9.06
C THR A 151 -1.82 -9.05 9.82
N ALA A 152 -1.07 -8.54 10.79
CA ALA A 152 -1.32 -7.27 11.45
C ALA A 152 -0.08 -6.39 11.28
N LYS A 153 -0.22 -5.19 10.70
CA LYS A 153 0.87 -4.24 10.48
C LYS A 153 0.52 -2.88 11.05
N TYR A 154 1.42 -2.32 11.85
CA TYR A 154 1.33 -0.96 12.37
C TYR A 154 2.41 -0.10 11.72
N SER A 155 1.99 0.93 10.99
CA SER A 155 2.85 1.97 10.40
C SER A 155 2.74 3.25 11.22
N TYR A 156 3.87 3.92 11.43
CA TYR A 156 3.98 5.19 12.12
C TYR A 156 4.79 6.18 11.28
N SER A 157 4.19 7.32 10.97
CA SER A 157 4.86 8.36 10.19
C SER A 157 5.87 9.10 11.06
N VAL A 158 7.13 9.12 10.62
CA VAL A 158 8.23 9.74 11.39
C VAL A 158 8.40 11.23 11.09
N ASN A 159 7.72 11.74 10.05
CA ASN A 159 7.70 13.15 9.71
C ASN A 159 6.41 13.85 10.21
N ASN A 160 6.41 15.18 10.18
CA ASN A 160 5.28 15.99 10.61
C ASN A 160 4.42 16.53 9.46
N LYS A 161 4.58 15.97 8.26
CA LYS A 161 3.93 16.41 7.01
C LYS A 161 3.37 15.22 6.24
N THR A 162 2.84 14.23 6.96
CA THR A 162 2.37 12.96 6.42
C THR A 162 1.37 13.20 5.28
N PHE A 163 1.73 12.74 4.08
CA PHE A 163 0.97 12.92 2.84
C PHE A 163 0.52 14.37 2.57
N GLY A 164 1.34 15.34 2.98
CA GLY A 164 1.08 16.78 2.79
C GLY A 164 0.23 17.41 3.89
N VAL A 165 -0.30 16.63 4.83
CA VAL A 165 -0.99 17.14 6.02
C VAL A 165 0.04 17.66 7.00
N ASN A 166 0.07 18.98 7.24
CA ASN A 166 1.00 19.61 8.18
C ASN A 166 0.82 19.13 9.63
N ASN A 167 1.75 19.51 10.52
CA ASN A 167 1.72 19.28 11.97
C ASN A 167 1.11 17.93 12.35
N SER A 168 1.50 16.88 11.63
CA SER A 168 0.87 15.56 11.67
C SER A 168 1.69 14.55 12.46
N ASP A 169 2.56 15.04 13.35
CA ASP A 169 3.35 14.23 14.29
C ASP A 169 2.46 13.22 15.02
N GLY A 170 2.87 11.96 15.00
CA GLY A 170 2.12 10.88 15.63
C GLY A 170 1.08 10.21 14.73
N THR A 171 1.02 10.56 13.43
CA THR A 171 0.14 9.89 12.48
C THR A 171 0.52 8.42 12.32
N TRP A 172 -0.48 7.55 12.27
CA TRP A 172 -0.28 6.11 12.17
C TRP A 172 -1.38 5.42 11.38
N TYR A 173 -1.07 4.19 10.95
CA TYR A 173 -1.99 3.29 10.28
C TYR A 173 -1.89 1.89 10.86
N LEU A 174 -3.04 1.26 11.11
CA LEU A 174 -3.12 -0.15 11.47
C LEU A 174 -3.81 -0.90 10.33
N ASP A 175 -3.12 -1.90 9.77
CA ASP A 175 -3.63 -2.86 8.79
C ASP A 175 -3.88 -4.20 9.47
N LEU A 176 -5.09 -4.72 9.33
CA LEU A 176 -5.42 -6.12 9.59
C LEU A 176 -5.85 -6.77 8.28
N SER A 177 -5.14 -7.80 7.85
CA SER A 177 -5.38 -8.45 6.57
C SER A 177 -5.38 -9.98 6.65
N ALA A 178 -6.12 -10.60 5.73
CA ALA A 178 -6.22 -12.05 5.59
C ALA A 178 -6.10 -12.46 4.13
N SER A 179 -5.26 -13.46 3.82
CA SER A 179 -5.13 -14.08 2.49
C SER A 179 -5.43 -15.56 2.58
N ILE A 180 -6.70 -15.93 2.49
CA ILE A 180 -7.23 -17.26 2.80
C ILE A 180 -7.31 -18.10 1.51
N PRO A 181 -6.52 -19.18 1.38
CA PRO A 181 -6.65 -20.10 0.25
C PRO A 181 -8.00 -20.83 0.33
N LEU A 182 -8.87 -20.62 -0.66
CA LEU A 182 -10.16 -21.30 -0.78
C LEU A 182 -10.05 -22.59 -1.60
N ALA A 183 -9.13 -22.60 -2.57
CA ALA A 183 -8.79 -23.74 -3.41
C ALA A 183 -7.35 -23.57 -3.97
N ASP A 184 -6.84 -24.56 -4.70
CA ASP A 184 -5.46 -24.61 -5.23
C ASP A 184 -4.98 -23.32 -5.93
N LYS A 185 -5.90 -22.59 -6.58
CA LYS A 185 -5.59 -21.37 -7.32
C LYS A 185 -6.40 -20.16 -6.88
N LEU A 186 -7.35 -20.32 -5.97
CA LEU A 186 -8.31 -19.27 -5.59
C LEU A 186 -8.03 -18.83 -4.16
N THR A 187 -7.81 -17.53 -3.97
CA THR A 187 -7.54 -16.94 -2.65
C THR A 187 -8.53 -15.81 -2.35
N LEU A 188 -9.09 -15.81 -1.15
CA LEU A 188 -9.90 -14.74 -0.59
C LEU A 188 -8.99 -13.73 0.13
N GLN A 189 -9.09 -12.47 -0.27
CA GLN A 189 -8.37 -11.35 0.33
C GLN A 189 -9.34 -10.53 1.16
N LEU A 190 -9.06 -10.37 2.46
CA LEU A 190 -9.77 -9.47 3.37
C LEU A 190 -8.80 -8.44 3.92
N HIS A 191 -9.28 -7.24 4.17
CA HIS A 191 -8.52 -6.18 4.81
C HIS A 191 -9.45 -5.22 5.56
N TYR A 192 -9.00 -4.76 6.72
CA TYR A 192 -9.55 -3.63 7.47
C TYR A 192 -8.39 -2.75 7.96
N GLY A 193 -8.50 -1.45 7.70
CA GLY A 193 -7.49 -0.46 7.99
C GLY A 193 -8.03 0.67 8.86
N ILE A 194 -7.19 1.20 9.74
CA ILE A 194 -7.50 2.39 10.57
C ILE A 194 -6.39 3.40 10.35
N GLN A 195 -6.71 4.53 9.72
CA GLN A 195 -5.81 5.66 9.53
C GLN A 195 -6.14 6.75 10.56
N LYS A 196 -5.14 7.11 11.38
CA LYS A 196 -5.26 8.23 12.33
C LYS A 196 -4.23 9.31 12.03
N PHE A 197 -4.72 10.46 11.59
CA PHE A 197 -3.93 11.68 11.51
C PHE A 197 -3.95 12.39 12.85
N ARG A 198 -2.76 12.66 13.40
CA ARG A 198 -2.60 13.35 14.69
C ARG A 198 -2.22 14.82 14.49
N GLY A 199 -2.21 15.56 15.60
CA GLY A 199 -1.84 16.97 15.62
C GLY A 199 -2.89 17.92 15.07
N PHE A 200 -2.48 19.18 14.86
CA PHE A 200 -3.38 20.29 14.54
C PHE A 200 -2.78 21.18 13.45
N SER A 201 -3.47 21.26 12.31
CA SER A 201 -3.11 22.12 11.17
C SER A 201 -4.15 23.18 10.86
N GLY A 202 -5.18 23.31 11.69
CA GLY A 202 -6.29 24.22 11.44
C GLY A 202 -7.06 23.87 10.17
N LEU A 203 -7.14 22.57 9.82
CA LEU A 203 -7.88 22.12 8.65
C LEU A 203 -9.36 22.49 8.79
N VAL A 204 -9.94 22.93 7.68
CA VAL A 204 -11.36 23.24 7.55
C VAL A 204 -11.98 22.23 6.60
N CYS A 205 -12.82 21.34 7.14
CA CYS A 205 -13.47 20.26 6.41
C CYS A 205 -14.96 20.20 6.72
N ALA A 206 -15.64 21.35 6.68
CA ALA A 206 -17.05 21.46 7.01
C ALA A 206 -17.96 21.11 5.81
N PRO A 207 -18.96 20.23 5.98
CA PRO A 207 -19.98 20.00 4.96
C PRO A 207 -20.70 21.28 4.54
N ALA A 208 -21.24 21.31 3.33
CA ALA A 208 -22.01 22.45 2.83
C ALA A 208 -23.16 22.81 3.79
N GLY A 209 -23.28 24.10 4.12
CA GLY A 209 -24.30 24.59 5.06
C GLY A 209 -23.94 24.45 6.54
N THR A 210 -22.74 23.99 6.88
CA THR A 210 -22.23 23.96 8.27
C THR A 210 -21.14 25.02 8.48
N PRO A 211 -20.98 25.59 9.69
CA PRO A 211 -19.92 26.55 9.96
C PRO A 211 -18.53 25.97 9.70
N ALA A 212 -17.74 26.68 8.89
CA ALA A 212 -16.34 26.38 8.64
C ALA A 212 -15.48 26.76 9.85
N VAL A 213 -15.13 25.78 10.69
CA VAL A 213 -14.27 25.97 11.86
C VAL A 213 -12.98 25.19 11.65
N ALA A 214 -11.85 25.80 12.02
CA ALA A 214 -10.55 25.14 12.01
C ALA A 214 -10.53 24.03 13.07
N THR A 215 -10.11 22.83 12.68
CA THR A 215 -10.12 21.64 13.54
C THR A 215 -8.75 20.94 13.56
N ASN A 216 -8.64 19.91 14.40
CA ASN A 216 -7.47 19.04 14.41
C ASN A 216 -7.44 18.11 13.18
N ASN A 217 -6.29 17.50 12.92
CA ASN A 217 -6.13 16.67 11.73
C ASN A 217 -7.01 15.41 11.79
N ASP A 218 -7.25 14.88 12.99
CA ASP A 218 -8.05 13.66 13.20
C ASP A 218 -9.50 13.83 12.71
N HIS A 219 -10.08 15.01 12.95
CA HIS A 219 -11.45 15.32 12.54
C HIS A 219 -11.64 15.33 11.01
N CYS A 220 -10.60 15.71 10.25
CA CYS A 220 -10.68 15.85 8.80
C CYS A 220 -10.07 14.69 8.02
N ALA A 221 -8.92 14.18 8.44
CA ALA A 221 -8.09 13.29 7.65
C ALA A 221 -8.05 11.84 8.18
N SER A 222 -8.50 11.56 9.40
CA SER A 222 -8.62 10.17 9.85
C SER A 222 -9.80 9.47 9.18
N TYR A 223 -9.71 8.17 8.98
CA TYR A 223 -10.80 7.34 8.47
C TYR A 223 -10.43 5.85 8.61
N ASP A 224 -11.40 4.99 8.40
CA ASP A 224 -11.20 3.55 8.36
C ASP A 224 -11.45 3.06 6.92
N ASP A 225 -10.75 2.02 6.47
CA ASP A 225 -10.92 1.44 5.15
C ASP A 225 -11.08 -0.08 5.18
N TYR A 226 -11.71 -0.62 4.15
CA TYR A 226 -11.95 -2.06 4.07
C TYR A 226 -11.85 -2.56 2.64
N LYS A 227 -11.51 -3.84 2.48
CA LYS A 227 -11.44 -4.52 1.19
C LYS A 227 -11.85 -5.99 1.31
N ILE A 228 -12.58 -6.46 0.31
CA ILE A 228 -12.85 -7.88 0.07
C ILE A 228 -12.59 -8.18 -1.40
N GLY A 229 -11.84 -9.25 -1.68
CA GLY A 229 -11.50 -9.61 -3.05
C GLY A 229 -11.14 -11.06 -3.24
N LEU A 230 -11.05 -11.45 -4.50
CA LEU A 230 -10.59 -12.77 -4.92
C LEU A 230 -9.42 -12.61 -5.87
N SER A 231 -8.44 -13.49 -5.75
CA SER A 231 -7.36 -13.65 -6.72
C SER A 231 -7.32 -15.08 -7.23
N TYR A 232 -6.98 -15.24 -8.51
CA TYR A 232 -6.84 -16.51 -9.18
C TYR A 232 -5.48 -16.62 -9.87
N SER A 233 -4.68 -17.61 -9.47
CA SER A 233 -3.36 -17.86 -10.06
C SER A 233 -3.48 -18.56 -11.41
N LEU A 234 -2.85 -17.97 -12.43
CA LEU A 234 -2.76 -18.47 -13.79
C LEU A 234 -1.37 -19.09 -14.05
N PRO A 235 -1.21 -19.85 -15.15
CA PRO A 235 0.11 -20.31 -15.58
C PRO A 235 1.07 -19.15 -15.85
N LYS A 236 2.38 -19.43 -15.84
CA LYS A 236 3.45 -18.44 -16.08
C LYS A 236 3.43 -17.28 -15.09
N ASP A 237 3.15 -17.57 -13.82
CA ASP A 237 3.22 -16.62 -12.71
C ASP A 237 2.32 -15.38 -12.85
N PHE A 238 1.30 -15.46 -13.73
CA PHE A 238 0.23 -14.50 -13.81
C PHE A 238 -0.79 -14.72 -12.69
N THR A 239 -1.39 -13.64 -12.22
CA THR A 239 -2.54 -13.63 -11.32
C THR A 239 -3.56 -12.63 -11.85
N VAL A 240 -4.83 -13.04 -11.88
CA VAL A 240 -5.95 -12.13 -12.10
C VAL A 240 -6.74 -12.00 -10.82
N GLY A 241 -7.37 -10.85 -10.61
CA GLY A 241 -8.20 -10.69 -9.44
C GLY A 241 -9.18 -9.54 -9.55
N ALA A 242 -10.09 -9.52 -8.60
CA ALA A 242 -11.03 -8.44 -8.41
C ALA A 242 -11.20 -8.17 -6.90
N PHE A 243 -11.37 -6.92 -6.53
CA PHE A 243 -11.70 -6.55 -5.16
C PHE A 243 -12.66 -5.37 -5.11
N TYR A 244 -13.54 -5.41 -4.12
CA TYR A 244 -14.34 -4.27 -3.70
C TYR A 244 -13.69 -3.63 -2.48
N THR A 245 -13.68 -2.31 -2.44
CA THR A 245 -13.11 -1.52 -1.35
C THR A 245 -13.94 -0.27 -1.10
N GLY A 246 -13.89 0.23 0.13
CA GLY A 246 -14.56 1.45 0.55
C GLY A 246 -13.91 2.04 1.79
N THR A 247 -14.41 3.20 2.20
CA THR A 247 -13.97 3.89 3.41
C THR A 247 -15.17 4.24 4.29
N ASP A 248 -14.98 4.15 5.60
CA ASP A 248 -15.91 4.71 6.57
C ASP A 248 -15.46 6.12 6.95
N MET A 249 -16.21 7.10 6.48
CA MET A 249 -15.93 8.52 6.64
C MET A 249 -17.20 9.26 7.04
N SER A 250 -17.07 10.11 8.04
CA SER A 250 -18.03 11.16 8.36
C SER A 250 -18.18 12.16 7.19
N ALA A 251 -19.22 12.99 7.24
CA ALA A 251 -19.42 14.03 6.23
C ALA A 251 -18.22 14.99 6.13
N SER A 252 -17.63 15.36 7.26
CA SER A 252 -16.46 16.24 7.30
C SER A 252 -15.24 15.61 6.62
N GLN A 253 -14.95 14.35 6.93
CA GLN A 253 -13.84 13.61 6.30
C GLN A 253 -14.06 13.46 4.78
N LYS A 254 -15.30 13.20 4.36
CA LYS A 254 -15.64 13.19 2.92
C LYS A 254 -15.37 14.53 2.26
N THR A 255 -15.68 15.65 2.91
CA THR A 255 -15.34 16.99 2.41
C THR A 255 -13.84 17.15 2.22
N PHE A 256 -13.02 16.70 3.17
CA PHE A 256 -11.55 16.74 3.05
C PHE A 256 -11.04 15.89 1.89
N TYR A 257 -11.60 14.69 1.71
CA TYR A 257 -11.25 13.74 0.64
C TYR A 257 -12.05 13.94 -0.65
N THR A 258 -12.63 15.11 -0.89
CA THR A 258 -13.29 15.43 -2.16
C THR A 258 -12.40 16.35 -2.97
N ASN A 259 -12.00 15.87 -4.15
CA ASN A 259 -11.26 16.67 -5.11
C ASN A 259 -12.10 17.90 -5.51
N ALA A 260 -11.56 19.10 -5.25
CA ALA A 260 -12.26 20.36 -5.49
C ALA A 260 -12.51 20.65 -6.99
N ALA A 261 -11.62 20.18 -7.88
CA ALA A 261 -11.72 20.40 -9.33
C ALA A 261 -12.73 19.45 -10.01
N SER A 262 -12.84 18.21 -9.53
CA SER A 262 -13.74 17.20 -10.12
C SER A 262 -14.99 16.91 -9.29
N THR A 263 -15.14 17.54 -8.12
CA THR A 263 -16.15 17.24 -7.09
C THR A 263 -16.18 15.76 -6.66
N ARG A 264 -15.11 15.02 -6.96
CA ARG A 264 -15.09 13.57 -6.78
C ARG A 264 -14.51 13.22 -5.42
N TRP A 265 -15.29 12.52 -4.63
CA TRP A 265 -14.85 11.87 -3.40
C TRP A 265 -13.89 10.71 -3.71
N VAL A 266 -12.64 10.81 -3.24
CA VAL A 266 -11.57 9.85 -3.55
C VAL A 266 -11.68 8.54 -2.75
N GLY A 267 -12.34 8.57 -1.59
CA GLY A 267 -12.61 7.38 -0.77
C GLY A 267 -13.92 6.67 -1.10
N LYS A 268 -14.61 7.09 -2.17
CA LYS A 268 -15.86 6.45 -2.61
C LYS A 268 -15.57 5.01 -3.03
N ASP A 269 -16.51 4.12 -2.73
CA ASP A 269 -16.42 2.71 -3.07
C ASP A 269 -15.99 2.44 -4.53
N ALA A 270 -15.19 1.40 -4.69
CA ALA A 270 -14.65 0.98 -5.96
C ALA A 270 -14.65 -0.54 -6.09
N LEU A 271 -14.95 -1.02 -7.30
CA LEU A 271 -14.65 -2.37 -7.74
C LEU A 271 -13.43 -2.27 -8.66
N VAL A 272 -12.35 -2.92 -8.28
CA VAL A 272 -11.09 -2.93 -9.03
C VAL A 272 -10.86 -4.31 -9.58
N VAL A 273 -10.46 -4.39 -10.84
CA VAL A 273 -9.98 -5.63 -11.49
C VAL A 273 -8.53 -5.44 -11.90
N TYR A 274 -7.77 -6.53 -11.90
CA TYR A 274 -6.36 -6.48 -12.26
C TYR A 274 -5.83 -7.77 -12.85
N ILE A 275 -4.71 -7.64 -13.56
CA ILE A 275 -3.81 -8.71 -13.95
C ILE A 275 -2.39 -8.32 -13.55
N GLN A 276 -1.64 -9.25 -12.98
CA GLN A 276 -0.27 -9.05 -12.53
C GLN A 276 0.58 -10.27 -12.87
N GLU A 277 1.85 -10.06 -13.19
CA GLU A 277 2.89 -11.07 -13.34
C GLU A 277 3.94 -10.87 -12.22
N SER A 278 4.50 -11.97 -11.71
CA SER A 278 5.63 -11.96 -10.77
C SER A 278 6.76 -12.82 -11.35
N PHE A 279 8.02 -12.41 -11.18
CA PHE A 279 9.18 -13.07 -11.78
C PHE A 279 10.45 -12.95 -10.94
#